data_AF-A0A835SE97-F1
#
_entry.id   AF-A0A835SE97-F1
#
_cell.length_a   1.000
_cell.length_b   1.000
_cell.length_c   1.000
_cell.angle_alpha   90.00
_cell.angle_beta   90.00
_cell.angle_gamma   90.00
#
_symmetry.space_group_name_H-M   'P 1'
#
loop_
_entity.id
_entity.type
_entity.pdbx_description
1 polymer ?
#
loop_
_entity_poly.entity_id
_entity_poly.type
_entity_poly.pdbx_seq_one_letter_code
_entity_poly.pdbx_strand_id
1 'polypeptide(L)'
;MRTTAAEGFGGSPSSASSTPFRGFTGISLRRHQVASEEEVHQLDLLHSHLADYLKSLLQSPAAASDSKSLSPPPAAAATTLSLPFLHKLLDALLTCQADFKSLLLLVLSQNPSLVSRPSIDRTVSDLVDRAVKVLDLCNAVSISLQSLRHWSRHADIVASALHRPGSPSIPPQLTRAQRALSKLLLSSPSCFNASSSTSRRMCRICSATKHLYGLTSGLSATRGGDSGSAAVLGLAVHTISSLLHFTMWVMVNSFPCGEEAMPPLPPVPSAARQMPWAATMAALHDRIAEEVRKERKEVGMPVTAGMLAETVAVKRSGRKVMEKVNSGDTPEEAAEELAAATRKLEEGLGPFERKLREVFHRFVRWREEVLRCLDECRASSASPMNSR
;
A
#
# COMPACT_ATOMS: atom_id res chain seq x y z
N MET A 1 5.56 61.47 -74.46
CA MET A 1 4.35 62.32 -74.56
C MET A 1 3.84 62.58 -73.15
N ARG A 2 3.95 63.85 -72.72
CA ARG A 2 3.35 64.55 -71.55
C ARG A 2 3.43 63.88 -70.16
N THR A 3 4.26 64.35 -69.20
CA THR A 3 4.13 65.54 -68.31
C THR A 3 2.82 65.52 -67.51
N THR A 4 2.66 65.77 -66.20
CA THR A 4 3.42 66.48 -65.12
C THR A 4 2.45 66.65 -63.92
N ALA A 5 2.99 66.91 -62.71
CA ALA A 5 2.45 67.79 -61.64
C ALA A 5 1.10 67.42 -60.93
N ALA A 6 0.78 67.79 -59.69
CA ALA A 6 1.38 68.66 -58.68
C ALA A 6 0.93 68.25 -57.25
N GLU A 7 1.61 68.85 -56.28
CA GLU A 7 1.46 68.91 -54.83
C GLU A 7 0.05 69.27 -54.28
N GLY A 8 -0.13 69.07 -52.96
CA GLY A 8 -0.66 70.14 -52.11
C GLY A 8 -1.75 69.82 -51.08
N PHE A 9 -1.29 69.53 -49.84
CA PHE A 9 -1.77 70.08 -48.56
C PHE A 9 -3.23 69.94 -48.06
N GLY A 10 -3.37 69.30 -46.90
CA GLY A 10 -3.78 70.01 -45.67
C GLY A 10 -5.11 69.63 -45.01
N GLY A 11 -5.06 69.17 -43.75
CA GLY A 11 -6.11 69.45 -42.75
C GLY A 11 -6.78 68.25 -42.06
N SER A 12 -6.21 67.79 -40.94
CA SER A 12 -6.82 66.91 -39.91
C SER A 12 -7.95 67.63 -39.12
N PRO A 13 -8.56 67.04 -38.06
CA PRO A 13 -9.08 65.68 -37.83
C PRO A 13 -10.55 65.72 -37.32
N SER A 14 -11.19 64.57 -37.09
CA SER A 14 -12.39 64.26 -36.24
C SER A 14 -13.19 63.17 -36.98
N SER A 15 -13.71 62.08 -36.44
CA SER A 15 -14.08 61.70 -35.08
C SER A 15 -14.32 60.18 -35.12
N ALA A 16 -13.58 59.40 -34.34
CA ALA A 16 -13.81 57.97 -34.18
C ALA A 16 -14.97 57.75 -33.19
N SER A 17 -15.98 57.01 -33.62
CA SER A 17 -17.15 56.61 -32.86
C SER A 17 -16.77 55.69 -31.70
N SER A 18 -16.93 56.17 -30.48
CA SER A 18 -16.87 55.39 -29.25
C SER A 18 -18.21 54.68 -29.00
N THR A 19 -18.18 53.36 -28.84
CA THR A 19 -19.28 52.61 -28.21
C THR A 19 -18.93 52.44 -26.73
N PRO A 20 -19.86 52.65 -25.78
CA PRO A 20 -19.56 52.47 -24.37
C PRO A 20 -19.63 50.98 -24.03
N PHE A 21 -18.47 50.39 -23.74
CA PHE A 21 -18.38 49.10 -23.07
C PHE A 21 -18.94 49.25 -21.65
N ARG A 22 -20.03 48.54 -21.39
CA ARG A 22 -20.73 48.48 -20.11
C ARG A 22 -19.79 47.91 -19.05
N GLY A 23 -19.30 48.79 -18.18
CA GLY A 23 -18.56 48.40 -16.98
C GLY A 23 -19.48 47.61 -16.04
N PHE A 24 -19.17 46.34 -15.88
CA PHE A 24 -19.37 45.62 -14.62
C PHE A 24 -18.09 44.83 -14.36
N THR A 25 -17.13 45.49 -13.71
CA THR A 25 -16.06 44.84 -12.96
C THR A 25 -16.71 44.10 -11.79
N GLY A 26 -17.26 42.92 -12.06
CA GLY A 26 -17.50 41.90 -11.05
C GLY A 26 -16.15 41.34 -10.61
N ILE A 27 -15.39 42.11 -9.84
CA ILE A 27 -14.23 41.61 -9.10
C ILE A 27 -14.81 40.64 -8.08
N SER A 28 -14.91 39.37 -8.49
CA SER A 28 -15.11 38.26 -7.58
C SER A 28 -13.91 38.28 -6.64
N LEU A 29 -14.08 38.97 -5.52
CA LEU A 29 -13.20 38.88 -4.37
C LEU A 29 -13.35 37.44 -3.89
N ARG A 30 -12.59 36.52 -4.50
CA ARG A 30 -12.31 35.21 -3.93
C ARG A 30 -11.73 35.51 -2.56
N ARG A 31 -12.55 35.42 -1.51
CA ARG A 31 -12.06 35.34 -0.15
C ARG A 31 -11.12 34.14 -0.14
N HIS A 32 -9.82 34.38 -0.21
CA HIS A 32 -8.82 33.40 0.14
C HIS A 32 -9.03 33.15 1.63
N GLN A 33 -9.90 32.19 1.95
CA GLN A 33 -10.07 31.70 3.30
C GLN A 33 -8.72 31.11 3.67
N VAL A 34 -8.01 31.74 4.61
CA VAL A 34 -6.69 31.27 5.06
C VAL A 34 -6.94 30.05 5.94
N ALA A 35 -6.14 29.00 5.79
CA ALA A 35 -6.24 27.83 6.65
C ALA A 35 -5.94 28.25 8.10
N SER A 36 -6.62 27.63 9.06
CA SER A 36 -6.30 27.87 10.48
C SER A 36 -4.89 27.36 10.80
N GLU A 37 -4.17 28.04 11.69
CA GLU A 37 -2.85 27.59 12.16
C GLU A 37 -2.91 26.17 12.74
N GLU A 38 -4.03 25.81 13.39
CA GLU A 38 -4.28 24.48 13.93
C GLU A 38 -4.42 23.41 12.83
N GLU A 39 -5.11 23.74 11.73
CA GLU A 39 -5.27 22.84 10.58
C GLU A 39 -3.91 22.53 9.94
N VAL A 40 -3.06 23.56 9.78
CA VAL A 40 -1.71 23.41 9.23
C VAL A 40 -0.83 22.60 10.19
N HIS A 41 -0.88 22.88 11.49
CA HIS A 41 -0.12 22.14 12.49
C HIS A 41 -0.46 20.65 12.52
N GLN A 42 -1.75 20.29 12.45
CA GLN A 42 -2.18 18.88 12.38
C GLN A 42 -1.73 18.19 11.08
N LEU A 43 -1.69 18.92 9.96
CA LEU A 43 -1.14 18.40 8.71
C LEU A 43 0.38 18.14 8.81
N ASP A 44 1.12 19.05 9.42
CA ASP A 44 2.57 18.89 9.64
C ASP A 44 2.87 17.74 10.60
N LEU A 45 2.04 17.53 11.62
CA LEU A 45 2.12 16.38 12.52
C LEU A 45 1.94 15.06 11.75
N LEU A 46 0.89 14.96 10.92
CA LEU A 46 0.67 13.80 10.06
C LEU A 46 1.88 13.53 9.14
N HIS A 47 2.43 14.58 8.53
CA HIS A 47 3.56 14.46 7.62
C HIS A 47 4.86 14.05 8.32
N SER A 48 5.14 14.61 9.51
CA SER A 48 6.33 14.30 10.30
C SER A 48 6.28 12.87 10.85
N HIS A 49 5.16 12.47 11.45
CA HIS A 49 4.96 11.10 11.90
C HIS A 49 5.15 10.10 10.76
N LEU A 50 4.51 10.33 9.61
CA LEU A 50 4.68 9.45 8.45
C LEU A 50 6.15 9.38 8.01
N ALA A 51 6.85 10.52 7.92
CA ALA A 51 8.25 10.54 7.53
C ALA A 51 9.12 9.74 8.51
N ASP A 52 8.91 9.89 9.81
CA ASP A 52 9.69 9.21 10.84
C ASP A 52 9.40 7.70 10.88
N TYR A 53 8.14 7.30 10.70
CA TYR A 53 7.79 5.88 10.54
C TYR A 53 8.46 5.25 9.32
N LEU A 54 8.43 5.91 8.17
CA LEU A 54 9.08 5.40 6.95
C LEU A 54 10.59 5.34 7.10
N LYS A 55 11.22 6.33 7.76
CA LYS A 55 12.65 6.28 8.10
C LYS A 55 12.94 5.10 9.02
N SER A 56 12.11 4.86 10.04
CA SER A 56 12.25 3.72 10.94
C SER A 56 12.12 2.38 10.19
N LEU A 57 11.21 2.27 9.24
CA LEU A 57 11.06 1.09 8.38
C LEU A 57 12.28 0.89 7.47
N LEU A 58 12.83 1.98 6.92
CA LEU A 58 14.02 1.94 6.06
C LEU A 58 15.28 1.56 6.85
N GLN A 59 15.42 2.11 8.06
CA GLN A 59 16.52 1.87 8.98
C GLN A 59 16.40 0.55 9.74
N SER A 60 15.19 -0.04 9.82
CA SER A 60 14.93 -1.28 10.54
C SER A 60 15.97 -2.34 10.14
N PRO A 61 16.95 -2.63 11.02
CA PRO A 61 18.02 -3.55 10.69
C PRO A 61 17.42 -4.95 10.58
N ALA A 62 17.85 -5.71 9.57
CA ALA A 62 18.05 -7.13 9.85
C ALA A 62 18.88 -7.23 11.12
N ALA A 63 18.42 -8.06 12.06
CA ALA A 63 19.03 -8.28 13.36
C ALA A 63 20.56 -8.16 13.34
N ALA A 64 21.09 -7.43 14.33
CA ALA A 64 22.51 -7.38 14.65
C ALA A 64 23.16 -8.76 14.48
N SER A 65 24.08 -8.87 13.52
CA SER A 65 25.09 -9.92 13.50
C SER A 65 26.37 -9.35 14.11
N ASP A 66 26.32 -9.01 15.40
CA ASP A 66 27.51 -8.96 16.25
C ASP A 66 27.72 -10.35 16.83
N SER A 67 28.36 -11.22 16.04
CA SER A 67 29.21 -12.27 16.59
C SER A 67 30.19 -12.70 15.51
N LYS A 68 31.46 -12.42 15.77
CA LYS A 68 32.64 -13.02 15.15
C LYS A 68 32.49 -14.55 15.11
N SER A 69 31.96 -15.10 14.02
CA SER A 69 32.12 -16.52 13.67
C SER A 69 32.40 -16.66 12.17
N LEU A 70 33.36 -17.53 11.88
CA LEU A 70 34.00 -17.72 10.59
C LEU A 70 33.10 -18.61 9.69
N SER A 71 32.14 -18.01 8.96
CA SER A 71 31.44 -18.68 7.85
C SER A 71 30.60 -17.65 7.06
N PRO A 72 30.54 -17.71 5.72
CA PRO A 72 29.73 -16.77 4.95
C PRO A 72 28.24 -16.97 5.29
N PRO A 73 27.49 -15.92 5.69
CA PRO A 73 26.06 -16.04 5.94
C PRO A 73 25.31 -16.26 4.61
N PRO A 74 24.34 -17.18 4.53
CA PRO A 74 23.57 -17.40 3.31
C PRO A 74 22.57 -16.24 3.13
N ALA A 75 22.88 -15.26 2.27
CA ALA A 75 21.98 -14.31 1.58
C ALA A 75 20.73 -13.74 2.32
N ALA A 76 20.65 -13.80 3.65
CA ALA A 76 19.49 -13.43 4.46
C ALA A 76 19.66 -12.05 5.14
N ALA A 77 20.52 -11.21 4.59
CA ALA A 77 20.72 -9.85 5.06
C ALA A 77 19.57 -8.95 4.59
N ALA A 78 18.71 -8.58 5.54
CA ALA A 78 17.77 -7.47 5.48
C ALA A 78 16.56 -7.59 4.54
N THR A 79 15.78 -8.67 4.65
CA THR A 79 14.53 -8.82 3.89
C THR A 79 13.47 -7.81 4.36
N THR A 80 13.18 -6.84 3.51
CA THR A 80 12.15 -5.82 3.73
C THR A 80 10.73 -6.38 3.74
N LEU A 81 10.51 -7.61 3.27
CA LEU A 81 9.19 -8.26 3.27
C LEU A 81 9.08 -9.36 4.33
N SER A 82 9.33 -9.03 5.59
CA SER A 82 9.17 -9.96 6.73
C SER A 82 7.91 -9.67 7.56
N LEU A 83 7.41 -10.66 8.31
CA LEU A 83 6.23 -10.45 9.17
C LEU A 83 6.39 -9.28 10.18
N PRO A 84 7.56 -9.09 10.84
CA PRO A 84 7.79 -7.94 11.71
C PRO A 84 7.77 -6.60 10.96
N PHE A 85 8.30 -6.55 9.74
CA PHE A 85 8.23 -5.34 8.91
C PHE A 85 6.78 -4.99 8.57
N LEU A 86 6.00 -5.98 8.13
CA LEU A 86 4.59 -5.76 7.81
C LEU A 86 3.79 -5.32 9.05
N HIS A 87 4.10 -5.88 10.23
CA HIS A 87 3.49 -5.44 11.48
C HIS A 87 3.74 -3.95 11.74
N LYS A 88 5.00 -3.50 11.65
CA LYS A 88 5.37 -2.09 11.82
C LYS A 88 4.73 -1.18 10.76
N LEU A 89 4.62 -1.65 9.52
CA LEU A 89 3.94 -0.91 8.45
C LEU A 89 2.45 -0.72 8.76
N LEU A 90 1.78 -1.77 9.26
CA LEU A 90 0.39 -1.68 9.69
C LEU A 90 0.21 -0.81 10.94
N ASP A 91 1.17 -0.78 11.86
CA ASP A 91 1.20 0.20 12.97
C ASP A 91 1.25 1.63 12.44
N ALA A 92 2.21 1.92 11.55
CA ALA A 92 2.36 3.25 10.96
C ALA A 92 1.09 3.68 10.21
N LEU A 93 0.47 2.76 9.46
CA LEU A 93 -0.81 3.00 8.79
C LEU A 93 -1.90 3.42 9.78
N LEU A 94 -2.04 2.69 10.90
CA LEU A 94 -3.07 2.97 11.89
C LEU A 94 -2.81 4.27 12.66
N THR A 95 -1.56 4.62 12.95
CA THR A 95 -1.24 5.92 13.57
C THR A 95 -1.55 7.06 12.62
N CYS A 96 -1.06 7.01 11.38
CA CYS A 96 -1.31 8.07 10.40
C CYS A 96 -2.82 8.19 10.06
N GLN A 97 -3.55 7.08 10.09
CA GLN A 97 -5.00 7.09 9.93
C GLN A 97 -5.71 7.82 11.09
N ALA A 98 -5.25 7.66 12.33
CA ALA A 98 -5.78 8.38 13.48
C ALA A 98 -5.48 9.89 13.38
N ASP A 99 -4.25 10.26 13.02
CA ASP A 99 -3.86 11.67 12.81
C ASP A 99 -4.70 12.31 11.70
N PHE A 100 -4.86 11.61 10.57
CA PHE A 100 -5.72 12.04 9.48
C PHE A 100 -7.18 12.22 9.92
N LYS A 101 -7.71 11.30 10.73
CA LYS A 101 -9.09 11.41 11.25
C LYS A 101 -9.27 12.68 12.08
N SER A 102 -8.34 12.98 12.99
CA SER A 102 -8.38 14.20 13.81
C SER A 102 -8.39 15.45 12.94
N LEU A 103 -7.49 15.50 11.94
CA LEU A 103 -7.42 16.61 10.98
C LEU A 103 -8.71 16.74 10.13
N LEU A 104 -9.24 15.63 9.63
CA LEU A 104 -10.49 15.62 8.85
C LEU A 104 -11.65 16.18 9.66
N LEU A 105 -11.81 15.74 10.90
CA LEU A 105 -12.88 16.22 11.79
C LEU A 105 -12.71 17.70 12.12
N LEU A 106 -11.48 18.14 12.39
CA LEU A 106 -11.15 19.54 12.63
C LEU A 106 -11.57 20.43 11.45
N VAL A 107 -11.09 20.10 10.24
CA VAL A 107 -11.38 20.89 9.03
C VAL A 107 -12.87 20.92 8.71
N LEU A 108 -13.56 19.78 8.82
CA LEU A 108 -15.00 19.68 8.54
C LEU A 108 -15.85 20.41 9.59
N SER A 109 -15.42 20.45 10.85
CA SER A 109 -16.11 21.19 11.90
C SER A 109 -16.00 22.70 11.73
N GLN A 110 -14.84 23.19 11.27
CA GLN A 110 -14.60 24.62 11.01
C GLN A 110 -15.23 25.06 9.69
N ASN A 111 -15.25 24.18 8.67
CA ASN A 111 -15.65 24.53 7.32
C ASN A 111 -16.56 23.44 6.70
N PRO A 112 -17.82 23.27 7.18
CA PRO A 112 -18.72 22.21 6.73
C PRO A 112 -19.14 22.36 5.25
N SER A 113 -19.12 23.58 4.72
CA SER A 113 -19.43 23.87 3.31
C SER A 113 -18.42 23.28 2.33
N LEU A 114 -17.23 22.86 2.79
CA LEU A 114 -16.22 22.21 1.94
C LEU A 114 -16.74 20.90 1.33
N VAL A 115 -17.60 20.16 2.04
CA VAL A 115 -18.19 18.91 1.53
C VAL A 115 -19.12 19.16 0.34
N SER A 116 -19.70 20.36 0.24
CA SER A 116 -20.54 20.73 -0.91
C SER A 116 -19.71 21.01 -2.17
N ARG A 117 -18.37 21.13 -2.06
CA ARG A 117 -17.49 21.33 -3.21
C ARG A 117 -17.32 20.01 -3.96
N PRO A 118 -17.63 19.94 -5.26
CA PRO A 118 -17.56 18.68 -6.02
C PRO A 118 -16.19 18.00 -6.02
N SER A 119 -15.10 18.77 -5.91
CA SER A 119 -13.75 18.22 -5.83
C SER A 119 -13.48 17.48 -4.52
N ILE A 120 -13.94 18.04 -3.39
CA ILE A 120 -13.75 17.46 -2.06
C ILE A 120 -14.70 16.27 -1.85
N ASP A 121 -15.95 16.39 -2.27
CA ASP A 121 -16.91 15.28 -2.21
C ASP A 121 -16.37 14.05 -2.95
N ARG A 122 -15.80 14.26 -4.14
CA ARG A 122 -15.16 13.19 -4.91
C ARG A 122 -13.93 12.62 -4.22
N THR A 123 -13.01 13.44 -3.71
CA THR A 123 -11.78 12.92 -3.06
C THR A 123 -12.08 12.14 -1.79
N VAL A 124 -13.09 12.55 -1.01
CA VAL A 124 -13.51 11.81 0.18
C VAL A 124 -14.28 10.54 -0.19
N SER A 125 -15.16 10.60 -1.20
CA SER A 125 -15.81 9.39 -1.73
C SER A 125 -14.78 8.37 -2.23
N ASP A 126 -13.76 8.83 -2.95
CA ASP A 126 -12.66 7.99 -3.40
C ASP A 126 -11.94 7.38 -2.20
N LEU A 127 -11.65 8.16 -1.15
CA LEU A 127 -11.02 7.68 0.09
C LEU A 127 -11.83 6.56 0.77
N VAL A 128 -13.14 6.71 0.86
CA VAL A 128 -14.05 5.69 1.40
C VAL A 128 -14.05 4.42 0.55
N ASP A 129 -13.99 4.55 -0.77
CA ASP A 129 -13.82 3.41 -1.69
C ASP A 129 -12.45 2.72 -1.49
N ARG A 130 -11.36 3.49 -1.24
CA ARG A 130 -10.05 2.92 -0.88
C ARG A 130 -10.12 2.13 0.42
N ALA A 131 -10.90 2.58 1.40
CA ALA A 131 -11.10 1.88 2.66
C ALA A 131 -11.72 0.48 2.42
N VAL A 132 -12.73 0.38 1.55
CA VAL A 132 -13.34 -0.91 1.18
C VAL A 132 -12.31 -1.83 0.53
N LYS A 133 -11.48 -1.31 -0.37
CA LYS A 133 -10.40 -2.09 -1.01
C LYS A 133 -9.37 -2.61 0.01
N VAL A 134 -9.07 -1.85 1.06
CA VAL A 134 -8.21 -2.33 2.15
C VAL A 134 -8.88 -3.45 2.95
N LEU A 135 -10.19 -3.36 3.19
CA LEU A 135 -10.94 -4.44 3.85
C LEU A 135 -10.94 -5.73 3.01
N ASP A 136 -11.13 -5.61 1.70
CA ASP A 136 -11.04 -6.75 0.78
C ASP A 136 -9.63 -7.37 0.78
N LEU A 137 -8.58 -6.56 0.82
CA LEU A 137 -7.21 -7.04 0.95
C LEU A 137 -6.98 -7.76 2.30
N CYS A 138 -7.51 -7.23 3.40
CA CYS A 138 -7.40 -7.89 4.71
C CYS A 138 -8.04 -9.28 4.69
N ASN A 139 -9.18 -9.42 4.00
CA ASN A 139 -9.83 -10.72 3.79
C ASN A 139 -8.96 -11.65 2.94
N ALA A 140 -8.38 -11.14 1.84
CA ALA A 140 -7.44 -11.88 0.99
C ALA A 140 -6.28 -12.46 1.80
N VAL A 141 -5.61 -11.58 2.55
CA VAL A 141 -4.42 -11.92 3.33
C VAL A 141 -4.79 -12.89 4.44
N SER A 142 -5.94 -12.73 5.10
CA SER A 142 -6.41 -13.66 6.12
C SER A 142 -6.52 -15.10 5.57
N ILE A 143 -6.98 -15.26 4.34
CA ILE A 143 -7.05 -16.56 3.67
C ILE A 143 -5.65 -17.06 3.30
N SER A 144 -4.77 -16.17 2.82
CA SER A 144 -3.37 -16.54 2.58
C SER A 144 -2.68 -17.02 3.86
N LEU A 145 -2.92 -16.40 5.02
CA LEU A 145 -2.38 -16.84 6.31
C LEU A 145 -2.87 -18.26 6.67
N GLN A 146 -4.13 -18.61 6.37
CA GLN A 146 -4.62 -19.98 6.55
C GLN A 146 -3.88 -20.98 5.66
N SER A 147 -3.60 -20.61 4.40
CA SER A 147 -2.81 -21.43 3.49
C SER A 147 -1.36 -21.60 3.97
N LEU A 148 -0.74 -20.56 4.51
CA LEU A 148 0.61 -20.63 5.08
C LEU A 148 0.67 -21.58 6.29
N ARG A 149 -0.36 -21.61 7.14
CA ARG A 149 -0.48 -22.60 8.23
C ARG A 149 -0.59 -24.02 7.70
N HIS A 150 -1.28 -24.22 6.58
CA HIS A 150 -1.36 -25.54 5.95
C HIS A 150 0.01 -26.00 5.43
N TRP A 151 0.81 -25.09 4.89
CA TRP A 151 2.19 -25.38 4.46
C TRP A 151 3.09 -25.73 5.61
N SER A 152 3.01 -24.97 6.69
CA SER A 152 3.74 -25.24 7.92
C SER A 152 3.44 -26.66 8.44
N ARG A 153 2.18 -27.10 8.46
CA ARG A 153 1.83 -28.48 8.81
C ARG A 153 2.47 -29.54 7.90
N HIS A 154 2.61 -29.27 6.60
CA HIS A 154 3.33 -30.19 5.70
C HIS A 154 4.83 -30.19 6.00
N ALA A 155 5.42 -29.04 6.26
CA ALA A 155 6.83 -28.94 6.66
C ALA A 155 7.10 -29.66 7.98
N ASP A 156 6.19 -29.60 8.95
CA ASP A 156 6.27 -30.37 10.19
C ASP A 156 6.19 -31.89 9.96
N ILE A 157 5.36 -32.34 9.01
CA ILE A 157 5.32 -33.76 8.61
C ILE A 157 6.66 -34.20 8.01
N VAL A 158 7.29 -33.35 7.21
CA VAL A 158 8.62 -33.62 6.64
C VAL A 158 9.67 -33.67 7.73
N ALA A 159 9.72 -32.67 8.60
CA ALA A 159 10.66 -32.59 9.70
C ALA A 159 10.51 -33.81 10.63
N SER A 160 9.29 -34.15 11.05
CA SER A 160 9.03 -35.30 11.93
C SER A 160 9.31 -36.66 11.28
N ALA A 161 9.19 -36.78 9.95
CA ALA A 161 9.53 -38.01 9.23
C ALA A 161 11.04 -38.22 9.10
N LEU A 162 11.84 -37.14 9.13
CA LEU A 162 13.28 -37.16 8.87
C LEU A 162 14.14 -36.92 10.13
N HIS A 163 13.59 -36.29 11.17
CA HIS A 163 14.30 -35.92 12.41
C HIS A 163 14.14 -36.97 13.51
N ARG A 164 14.49 -38.24 13.22
CA ARG A 164 14.52 -39.30 14.24
C ARG A 164 15.98 -39.65 14.58
N PRO A 165 16.48 -39.25 15.76
CA PRO A 165 17.88 -39.47 16.11
C PRO A 165 18.20 -40.97 16.21
N GLY A 166 19.27 -41.40 15.52
CA GLY A 166 19.91 -42.70 15.72
C GLY A 166 19.45 -43.86 14.82
N SER A 167 18.56 -43.64 13.84
CA SER A 167 18.17 -44.69 12.88
C SER A 167 18.16 -44.17 11.44
N PRO A 168 18.76 -44.88 10.47
CA PRO A 168 18.67 -44.51 9.06
C PRO A 168 17.19 -44.44 8.62
N SER A 169 16.86 -43.43 7.82
CA SER A 169 15.49 -43.20 7.32
C SER A 169 14.98 -44.43 6.59
N ILE A 170 13.84 -44.95 7.03
CA ILE A 170 13.23 -46.17 6.48
C ILE A 170 12.49 -45.78 5.18
N PRO A 171 12.49 -46.59 4.11
CA PRO A 171 11.78 -46.29 2.86
C PRO A 171 10.33 -45.72 2.95
N PRO A 172 9.43 -46.18 3.84
CA PRO A 172 8.09 -45.58 3.97
C PRO A 172 8.10 -44.17 4.57
N GLN A 173 9.11 -43.81 5.38
CA GLN A 173 9.28 -42.46 5.90
C GLN A 173 9.75 -41.51 4.81
N LEU A 174 10.71 -41.95 3.98
CA LEU A 174 11.20 -41.19 2.85
C LEU A 174 10.08 -40.87 1.85
N THR A 175 9.27 -41.87 1.49
CA THR A 175 8.12 -41.66 0.58
C THR A 175 7.06 -40.74 1.18
N ARG A 176 6.82 -40.79 2.49
CA ARG A 176 5.95 -39.84 3.20
C ARG A 176 6.51 -38.43 3.15
N ALA A 177 7.80 -38.26 3.43
CA ALA A 177 8.49 -36.97 3.38
C ALA A 177 8.46 -36.39 1.95
N GLN A 178 8.75 -37.18 0.93
CA GLN A 178 8.69 -36.77 -0.48
C GLN A 178 7.28 -36.30 -0.88
N ARG A 179 6.22 -37.01 -0.46
CA ARG A 179 4.83 -36.60 -0.73
C ARG A 179 4.44 -35.32 0.00
N ALA A 180 4.93 -35.10 1.21
CA ALA A 180 4.68 -33.86 1.96
C ALA A 180 5.49 -32.69 1.38
N LEU A 181 6.75 -32.92 1.00
CA LEU A 181 7.59 -31.94 0.30
C LEU A 181 7.01 -31.56 -1.06
N SER A 182 6.50 -32.51 -1.83
CA SER A 182 5.86 -32.21 -3.10
C SER A 182 4.64 -31.33 -2.88
N LYS A 183 3.79 -31.62 -1.88
CA LYS A 183 2.69 -30.73 -1.49
C LYS A 183 3.19 -29.35 -1.04
N LEU A 184 4.27 -29.25 -0.27
CA LEU A 184 4.83 -27.97 0.19
C LEU A 184 5.35 -27.10 -0.97
N LEU A 185 6.02 -27.73 -1.95
CA LEU A 185 6.70 -27.03 -3.05
C LEU A 185 5.80 -26.80 -4.27
N LEU A 186 4.87 -27.72 -4.56
CA LEU A 186 3.92 -27.65 -5.68
C LEU A 186 2.55 -27.06 -5.31
N SER A 187 2.21 -26.96 -4.02
CA SER A 187 1.08 -26.14 -3.61
C SER A 187 1.47 -24.69 -3.88
N SER A 188 1.21 -24.23 -5.11
CA SER A 188 1.08 -22.81 -5.36
C SER A 188 -0.18 -22.35 -4.62
N PRO A 189 -0.14 -21.26 -3.84
CA PRO A 189 -1.31 -20.68 -3.17
C PRO A 189 -2.45 -20.33 -4.14
N SER A 190 -2.13 -20.17 -5.43
CA SER A 190 -3.09 -19.99 -6.52
C SER A 190 -3.98 -21.21 -6.77
N CYS A 191 -3.68 -22.38 -6.19
CA CYS A 191 -4.31 -23.65 -6.56
C CYS A 191 -5.01 -24.38 -5.40
N PHE A 192 -5.35 -23.71 -4.29
CA PHE A 192 -6.29 -24.30 -3.33
C PHE A 192 -7.71 -24.30 -3.92
N ASN A 193 -8.00 -25.36 -4.68
CA ASN A 193 -9.31 -25.84 -5.13
C ASN A 193 -10.11 -24.94 -6.08
N ALA A 194 -9.71 -24.94 -7.35
CA ALA A 194 -10.53 -24.53 -8.50
C ALA A 194 -11.88 -25.29 -8.63
N SER A 195 -12.13 -26.32 -7.81
CA SER A 195 -13.35 -27.14 -7.85
C SER A 195 -14.45 -26.70 -6.86
N SER A 196 -14.21 -25.70 -6.00
CA SER A 196 -15.25 -25.20 -5.09
C SER A 196 -15.91 -23.92 -5.63
N SER A 197 -17.24 -23.81 -5.58
CA SER A 197 -17.98 -22.63 -6.06
C SER A 197 -17.58 -21.33 -5.33
N THR A 198 -17.00 -21.46 -4.14
CA THR A 198 -16.38 -20.38 -3.35
C THR A 198 -15.17 -19.78 -4.06
N SER A 199 -14.37 -20.59 -4.78
CA SER A 199 -13.18 -20.17 -5.53
C SER A 199 -13.47 -19.16 -6.65
N ARG A 200 -14.63 -19.26 -7.31
CA ARG A 200 -15.07 -18.27 -8.33
C ARG A 200 -15.50 -16.93 -7.72
N ARG A 201 -15.87 -16.93 -6.43
CA ARG A 201 -16.15 -15.71 -5.65
C ARG A 201 -14.85 -15.08 -5.13
N MET A 202 -13.85 -15.92 -4.81
CA MET A 202 -12.53 -15.52 -4.29
C MET A 202 -11.60 -14.94 -5.38
N CYS A 203 -11.76 -15.36 -6.63
CA CYS A 203 -11.08 -14.77 -7.80
C CYS A 203 -11.48 -13.29 -8.05
N ARG A 204 -12.53 -12.77 -7.38
CA ARG A 204 -12.84 -11.33 -7.39
C ARG A 204 -11.92 -10.51 -6.49
N ILE A 205 -11.28 -11.11 -5.49
CA ILE A 205 -10.31 -10.41 -4.62
C ILE A 205 -8.98 -10.20 -5.36
N CYS A 206 -8.65 -11.04 -6.36
CA CYS A 206 -7.61 -10.79 -7.39
C CYS A 206 -7.89 -9.53 -8.24
N SER A 207 -9.08 -8.94 -8.14
CA SER A 207 -9.35 -7.62 -8.70
C SER A 207 -8.59 -6.52 -7.93
N ALA A 208 -8.03 -6.79 -6.74
CA ALA A 208 -7.20 -5.85 -5.98
C ALA A 208 -6.04 -5.24 -6.81
N THR A 209 -5.38 -6.05 -7.65
CA THR A 209 -4.33 -5.62 -8.59
C THR A 209 -4.89 -4.68 -9.67
N LYS A 210 -6.10 -4.96 -10.19
CA LYS A 210 -6.81 -4.11 -11.18
C LYS A 210 -7.39 -2.84 -10.53
N HIS A 211 -7.78 -2.91 -9.26
CA HIS A 211 -8.30 -1.79 -8.47
C HIS A 211 -7.19 -0.86 -7.97
N LEU A 212 -5.95 -1.32 -7.83
CA LEU A 212 -4.78 -0.49 -7.53
C LEU A 212 -4.49 0.53 -8.65
N TYR A 213 -4.74 0.18 -9.92
CA TYR A 213 -4.71 1.14 -11.03
C TYR A 213 -5.80 2.22 -10.92
N GLY A 214 -6.99 1.85 -10.44
CA GLY A 214 -8.06 2.82 -10.14
C GLY A 214 -7.75 3.66 -8.89
N LEU A 215 -6.94 3.15 -7.96
CA LEU A 215 -6.50 3.89 -6.77
C LEU A 215 -5.51 5.00 -7.14
N THR A 216 -4.67 4.81 -8.16
CA THR A 216 -3.67 5.80 -8.59
C THR A 216 -4.25 6.89 -9.49
N SER A 217 -5.28 6.60 -10.28
CA SER A 217 -5.93 7.58 -11.16
C SER A 217 -6.64 8.71 -10.39
N GLY A 218 -6.99 8.49 -9.12
CA GLY A 218 -7.56 9.50 -8.21
C GLY A 218 -6.54 10.10 -7.23
N LEU A 219 -5.23 9.87 -7.38
CA LEU A 219 -4.18 10.51 -6.57
C LEU A 219 -3.73 11.87 -7.13
N SER A 220 -4.43 12.41 -8.14
CA SER A 220 -4.13 13.71 -8.70
C SER A 220 -4.11 14.77 -7.59
N ALA A 221 -2.93 15.33 -7.33
CA ALA A 221 -2.74 16.44 -6.40
C ALA A 221 -3.81 17.51 -6.68
N THR A 222 -4.39 18.06 -5.62
CA THR A 222 -5.37 19.14 -5.72
C THR A 222 -4.83 20.19 -6.69
N ARG A 223 -5.54 20.40 -7.81
CA ARG A 223 -5.15 21.38 -8.82
C ARG A 223 -4.94 22.72 -8.09
N GLY A 224 -3.95 23.51 -8.50
CA GLY A 224 -3.52 24.76 -7.84
C GLY A 224 -4.55 25.90 -7.77
N GLY A 225 -5.85 25.60 -7.82
CA GLY A 225 -6.94 26.54 -7.56
C GLY A 225 -7.56 26.40 -6.17
N ASP A 226 -7.18 25.42 -5.35
CA ASP A 226 -7.64 25.30 -3.97
C ASP A 226 -6.74 26.10 -3.01
N SER A 227 -7.34 26.91 -2.15
CA SER A 227 -6.65 27.71 -1.12
C SER A 227 -7.24 27.41 0.27
N GLY A 228 -6.45 27.63 1.31
CA GLY A 228 -6.90 27.48 2.70
C GLY A 228 -7.15 26.04 3.13
N SER A 229 -8.17 25.84 3.95
CA SER A 229 -8.57 24.56 4.54
C SER A 229 -8.84 23.47 3.48
N ALA A 230 -9.28 23.85 2.28
CA ALA A 230 -9.46 22.92 1.17
C ALA A 230 -8.13 22.34 0.66
N ALA A 231 -7.07 23.15 0.63
CA ALA A 231 -5.74 22.70 0.24
C ALA A 231 -5.13 21.80 1.32
N VAL A 232 -5.32 22.15 2.59
CA VAL A 232 -4.88 21.33 3.74
C VAL A 232 -5.55 19.95 3.70
N LEU A 233 -6.87 19.90 3.57
CA LEU A 233 -7.61 18.64 3.45
C LEU A 233 -7.18 17.84 2.22
N GLY A 234 -6.96 18.50 1.09
CA GLY A 234 -6.46 17.89 -0.13
C GLY A 234 -5.12 17.18 0.05
N LEU A 235 -4.16 17.86 0.69
CA LEU A 235 -2.84 17.31 1.01
C LEU A 235 -2.96 16.14 2.00
N ALA A 236 -3.78 16.27 3.04
CA ALA A 236 -4.02 15.20 4.01
C ALA A 236 -4.59 13.93 3.35
N VAL A 237 -5.62 14.10 2.50
CA VAL A 237 -6.24 12.99 1.76
C VAL A 237 -5.22 12.36 0.81
N HIS A 238 -4.40 13.14 0.14
CA HIS A 238 -3.33 12.64 -0.72
C HIS A 238 -2.29 11.82 0.06
N THR A 239 -1.85 12.32 1.22
CA THR A 239 -0.89 11.65 2.10
C THR A 239 -1.41 10.29 2.58
N ILE A 240 -2.60 10.25 3.19
CA ILE A 240 -3.15 8.99 3.70
C ILE A 240 -3.42 7.99 2.56
N SER A 241 -3.86 8.49 1.41
CA SER A 241 -4.10 7.65 0.25
C SER A 241 -2.83 7.05 -0.34
N SER A 242 -1.74 7.81 -0.35
CA SER A 242 -0.42 7.33 -0.78
C SER A 242 0.08 6.23 0.16
N LEU A 243 -0.09 6.41 1.47
CA LEU A 243 0.25 5.39 2.47
C LEU A 243 -0.60 4.12 2.33
N LEU A 244 -1.91 4.26 2.12
CA LEU A 244 -2.82 3.12 1.87
C LEU A 244 -2.39 2.34 0.63
N HIS A 245 -2.11 3.04 -0.46
CA HIS A 245 -1.66 2.45 -1.70
C HIS A 245 -0.33 1.72 -1.54
N PHE A 246 0.66 2.37 -0.90
CA PHE A 246 1.96 1.78 -0.59
C PHE A 246 1.79 0.51 0.27
N THR A 247 0.99 0.58 1.34
CA THR A 247 0.74 -0.57 2.22
C THR A 247 0.10 -1.73 1.46
N MET A 248 -0.92 -1.44 0.65
CA MET A 248 -1.58 -2.46 -0.17
C MET A 248 -0.61 -3.09 -1.17
N TRP A 249 0.24 -2.28 -1.82
CA TRP A 249 1.27 -2.77 -2.74
C TRP A 249 2.27 -3.70 -2.05
N VAL A 250 2.75 -3.34 -0.85
CA VAL A 250 3.65 -4.20 -0.05
C VAL A 250 2.96 -5.53 0.28
N MET A 251 1.72 -5.48 0.79
CA MET A 251 0.96 -6.67 1.19
C MET A 251 0.73 -7.65 0.03
N VAL A 252 0.42 -7.13 -1.17
CA VAL A 252 0.26 -7.95 -2.39
C VAL A 252 1.59 -8.58 -2.82
N ASN A 253 2.73 -7.92 -2.60
CA ASN A 253 4.03 -8.52 -2.89
C ASN A 253 4.44 -9.57 -1.83
N SER A 254 4.04 -9.40 -0.58
CA SER A 254 4.32 -10.36 0.49
C SER A 254 3.48 -11.61 0.39
N PHE A 255 2.18 -11.48 0.11
CA PHE A 255 1.23 -12.59 0.11
C PHE A 255 0.84 -13.00 -1.31
N PRO A 256 0.66 -14.30 -1.54
CA PRO A 256 0.29 -14.84 -2.85
C PRO A 256 -1.21 -14.66 -3.11
N CYS A 257 -1.64 -13.41 -3.30
CA CYS A 257 -3.05 -13.03 -3.43
C CYS A 257 -3.53 -12.83 -4.87
N GLY A 258 -2.74 -13.15 -5.91
CA GLY A 258 -3.08 -12.80 -7.31
C GLY A 258 -2.45 -13.66 -8.42
N GLU A 259 -3.09 -13.68 -9.59
CA GLU A 259 -2.66 -14.38 -10.82
C GLU A 259 -1.76 -13.55 -11.75
N GLU A 260 -1.65 -12.23 -11.56
CA GLU A 260 -0.83 -11.36 -12.41
C GLU A 260 0.20 -10.56 -11.61
N ALA A 261 1.37 -10.34 -12.22
CA ALA A 261 2.43 -9.50 -11.72
C ALA A 261 1.92 -8.07 -11.46
N MET A 262 2.10 -7.57 -10.24
CA MET A 262 1.81 -6.16 -9.95
C MET A 262 2.82 -5.27 -10.70
N PRO A 263 2.36 -4.34 -11.54
CA PRO A 263 3.23 -3.32 -12.12
C PRO A 263 3.74 -2.36 -11.02
N PRO A 264 4.92 -1.73 -11.20
CA PRO A 264 5.47 -0.81 -10.21
C PRO A 264 4.51 0.33 -9.88
N LEU A 265 4.62 0.94 -8.68
CA LEU A 265 3.89 2.17 -8.37
C LEU A 265 4.11 3.17 -9.51
N PRO A 266 3.08 3.90 -9.96
CA PRO A 266 3.31 5.04 -10.82
C PRO A 266 4.22 6.05 -10.10
N PRO A 267 5.08 6.76 -10.85
CA PRO A 267 6.01 7.71 -10.27
C PRO A 267 5.26 8.74 -9.42
N VAL A 268 5.79 9.01 -8.23
CA VAL A 268 5.25 10.03 -7.31
C VAL A 268 5.03 11.34 -8.08
N PRO A 269 3.80 11.87 -8.12
CA PRO A 269 3.51 13.14 -8.81
C PRO A 269 4.45 14.25 -8.36
N SER A 270 4.84 15.14 -9.26
CA SER A 270 5.80 16.23 -8.98
C SER A 270 5.42 17.09 -7.76
N ALA A 271 4.12 17.32 -7.53
CA ALA A 271 3.61 18.04 -6.36
C ALA A 271 3.84 17.30 -5.02
N ALA A 272 3.89 15.97 -5.04
CA ALA A 272 4.10 15.15 -3.85
C ALA A 272 5.59 14.95 -3.53
N ARG A 273 6.49 15.18 -4.50
CA ARG A 273 7.95 15.07 -4.30
C ARG A 273 8.52 16.04 -3.27
N GLN A 274 7.80 17.13 -2.98
CA GLN A 274 8.22 18.15 -2.01
C GLN A 274 7.86 17.78 -0.56
N MET A 275 7.10 16.70 -0.34
CA MET A 275 6.67 16.30 1.00
C MET A 275 7.80 15.58 1.76
N PRO A 276 7.92 15.75 3.09
CA PRO A 276 9.03 15.23 3.87
C PRO A 276 9.11 13.69 3.89
N TRP A 277 7.99 13.01 3.66
CA TRP A 277 7.90 11.54 3.60
C TRP A 277 8.17 10.96 2.20
N ALA A 278 8.09 11.77 1.13
CA ALA A 278 8.04 11.28 -0.23
C ALA A 278 9.33 10.60 -0.69
N ALA A 279 10.48 11.22 -0.40
CA ALA A 279 11.79 10.65 -0.74
C ALA A 279 12.04 9.32 -0.04
N THR A 280 11.67 9.22 1.25
CA THR A 280 11.83 7.99 2.04
C THR A 280 10.89 6.88 1.57
N MET A 281 9.64 7.21 1.23
CA MET A 281 8.69 6.26 0.66
C MET A 281 9.17 5.72 -0.69
N ALA A 282 9.70 6.59 -1.57
CA ALA A 282 10.26 6.20 -2.86
C ALA A 282 11.47 5.27 -2.68
N ALA A 283 12.42 5.62 -1.79
CA ALA A 283 13.57 4.77 -1.49
C ALA A 283 13.16 3.38 -0.96
N LEU A 284 12.12 3.32 -0.12
CA LEU A 284 11.60 2.05 0.40
C LEU A 284 10.91 1.23 -0.70
N HIS A 285 10.14 1.88 -1.57
CA HIS A 285 9.52 1.23 -2.73
C HIS A 285 10.58 0.62 -3.65
N ASP A 286 11.62 1.39 -4.01
CA ASP A 286 12.69 0.93 -4.90
C ASP A 286 13.46 -0.24 -4.27
N ARG A 287 13.82 -0.14 -2.98
CA ARG A 287 14.46 -1.24 -2.24
C ARG A 287 13.63 -2.53 -2.27
N ILE A 288 12.34 -2.44 -1.97
CA ILE A 288 11.44 -3.61 -1.98
C ILE A 288 11.33 -4.18 -3.41
N ALA A 289 11.19 -3.33 -4.42
CA ALA A 289 11.07 -3.76 -5.81
C ALA A 289 12.34 -4.48 -6.31
N GLU A 290 13.52 -3.97 -5.95
CA GLU A 290 14.82 -4.61 -6.20
C GLU A 290 14.92 -5.98 -5.52
N GLU A 291 14.59 -6.05 -4.22
CA GLU A 291 14.61 -7.29 -3.43
C GLU A 291 13.66 -8.35 -4.03
N VAL A 292 12.42 -7.97 -4.35
CA VAL A 292 11.42 -8.85 -4.98
C VAL A 292 11.93 -9.39 -6.31
N ARG A 293 12.52 -8.55 -7.16
CA ARG A 293 13.02 -8.99 -8.47
C ARG A 293 14.23 -9.92 -8.33
N LYS A 294 15.17 -9.57 -7.44
CA LYS A 294 16.37 -10.37 -7.20
C LYS A 294 16.01 -11.77 -6.72
N GLU A 295 15.15 -11.86 -5.70
CA GLU A 295 14.72 -13.13 -5.12
C GLU A 295 13.90 -13.96 -6.13
N ARG A 296 13.04 -13.35 -6.95
CA ARG A 296 12.34 -14.09 -8.02
C ARG A 296 13.30 -14.72 -9.02
N LYS A 297 14.36 -13.99 -9.41
CA LYS A 297 15.40 -14.48 -10.34
C LYS A 297 16.23 -15.60 -9.72
N GLU A 298 16.65 -15.45 -8.47
CA GLU A 298 17.47 -16.42 -7.76
C GLU A 298 16.72 -17.72 -7.46
N VAL A 299 15.47 -17.61 -7.01
CA VAL A 299 14.68 -18.75 -6.53
C VAL A 299 13.84 -19.38 -7.65
N GLY A 300 13.85 -18.79 -8.86
CA GLY A 300 13.07 -19.25 -10.01
C GLY A 300 11.56 -19.23 -9.75
N MET A 301 11.09 -18.35 -8.87
CA MET A 301 9.69 -18.31 -8.46
C MET A 301 8.84 -17.56 -9.50
N PRO A 302 7.60 -18.03 -9.78
CA PRO A 302 6.70 -17.30 -10.67
C PRO A 302 6.38 -15.92 -10.09
N VAL A 303 6.04 -14.97 -10.97
CA VAL A 303 5.74 -13.58 -10.57
C VAL A 303 4.50 -13.48 -9.65
N THR A 304 3.70 -14.54 -9.60
CA THR A 304 2.50 -14.68 -8.75
C THR A 304 2.78 -15.19 -7.33
N ALA A 305 4.02 -15.62 -7.05
CA ALA A 305 4.39 -16.06 -5.71
C ALA A 305 4.59 -14.86 -4.77
N GLY A 306 4.04 -14.97 -3.56
CA GLY A 306 4.29 -14.04 -2.46
C GLY A 306 5.74 -14.17 -1.96
N MET A 307 6.35 -13.02 -1.66
CA MET A 307 7.76 -12.86 -1.32
C MET A 307 8.01 -12.66 0.18
N LEU A 308 7.07 -13.08 1.03
CA LEU A 308 7.24 -13.06 2.47
C LEU A 308 8.50 -13.85 2.88
N ALA A 309 9.42 -13.20 3.60
CA ALA A 309 10.74 -13.71 3.95
C ALA A 309 10.68 -15.11 4.58
N GLU A 310 9.79 -15.29 5.55
CA GLU A 310 9.57 -16.55 6.27
C GLU A 310 9.08 -17.66 5.33
N THR A 311 8.23 -17.31 4.37
CA THR A 311 7.72 -18.27 3.37
C THR A 311 8.79 -18.65 2.36
N VAL A 312 9.61 -17.69 1.92
CA VAL A 312 10.75 -17.95 1.04
C VAL A 312 11.77 -18.86 1.74
N ALA A 313 12.04 -18.62 3.03
CA ALA A 313 12.91 -19.47 3.84
C ALA A 313 12.40 -20.92 3.93
N VAL A 314 11.13 -21.13 4.30
CA VAL A 314 10.52 -22.47 4.35
C VAL A 314 10.64 -23.19 3.00
N LYS A 315 10.37 -22.50 1.88
CA LYS A 315 10.50 -23.08 0.53
C LYS A 315 11.94 -23.37 0.15
N ARG A 316 12.89 -22.51 0.52
CA ARG A 316 14.32 -22.70 0.26
C ARG A 316 14.83 -23.93 1.02
N SER A 317 14.57 -24.02 2.32
CA SER A 317 14.96 -25.18 3.13
C SER A 317 14.24 -26.46 2.68
N GLY A 318 12.96 -26.38 2.29
CA GLY A 318 12.23 -27.52 1.72
C GLY A 318 12.84 -28.05 0.42
N ARG A 319 13.34 -27.16 -0.47
CA ARG A 319 14.07 -27.57 -1.67
C ARG A 319 15.39 -28.26 -1.34
N LYS A 320 16.15 -27.75 -0.38
CA LYS A 320 17.39 -28.41 0.08
C LYS A 320 17.12 -29.82 0.60
N VAL A 321 16.06 -30.00 1.38
CA VAL A 321 15.65 -31.34 1.86
C VAL A 321 15.29 -32.24 0.68
N MET A 322 14.52 -31.75 -0.29
CA MET A 322 14.16 -32.51 -1.48
C MET A 322 15.40 -32.94 -2.28
N GLU A 323 16.38 -32.05 -2.45
CA GLU A 323 17.63 -32.35 -3.15
C GLU A 323 18.41 -33.45 -2.43
N LYS A 324 18.60 -33.35 -1.11
CA LYS A 324 19.28 -34.36 -0.29
C LYS A 324 18.59 -35.72 -0.32
N VAL A 325 17.26 -35.72 -0.25
CA VAL A 325 16.44 -36.93 -0.38
C VAL A 325 16.59 -37.58 -1.76
N ASN A 326 16.75 -36.79 -2.82
CA ASN A 326 16.91 -37.30 -4.18
C ASN A 326 18.35 -37.74 -4.49
N SER A 327 19.36 -37.11 -3.88
CA SER A 327 20.77 -37.51 -4.02
C SER A 327 21.14 -38.73 -3.19
N GLY A 328 20.30 -39.11 -2.22
CA GLY A 328 20.58 -40.19 -1.27
C GLY A 328 21.50 -39.77 -0.11
N ASP A 329 21.80 -38.46 0.00
CA ASP A 329 22.55 -37.88 1.12
C ASP A 329 21.70 -37.87 2.41
N THR A 330 22.34 -37.64 3.55
CA THR A 330 21.67 -37.47 4.84
C THR A 330 20.83 -36.17 4.85
N PRO A 331 19.49 -36.25 4.98
CA PRO A 331 18.63 -35.07 4.94
C PRO A 331 18.38 -34.45 6.33
N GLU A 332 19.03 -34.96 7.39
CA GLU A 332 18.75 -34.60 8.79
C GLU A 332 19.01 -33.12 9.08
N GLU A 333 20.19 -32.62 8.70
CA GLU A 333 20.57 -31.21 8.89
C GLU A 333 19.63 -30.28 8.10
N ALA A 334 19.31 -30.63 6.85
CA ALA A 334 18.37 -29.86 6.03
C ALA A 334 16.94 -29.89 6.60
N ALA A 335 16.53 -31.01 7.21
CA ALA A 335 15.22 -31.15 7.85
C ALA A 335 15.13 -30.32 9.14
N GLU A 336 16.23 -30.21 9.89
CA GLU A 336 16.33 -29.31 11.04
C GLU A 336 16.24 -27.84 10.63
N GLU A 337 16.92 -27.45 9.54
CA GLU A 337 16.80 -26.11 8.94
C GLU A 337 15.35 -25.81 8.54
N LEU A 338 14.66 -26.76 7.90
CA LEU A 338 13.24 -26.64 7.54
C LEU A 338 12.34 -26.50 8.78
N ALA A 339 12.59 -27.27 9.84
CA ALA A 339 11.85 -27.17 11.09
C ALA A 339 12.04 -25.79 11.75
N ALA A 340 13.27 -25.27 11.77
CA ALA A 340 13.56 -23.94 12.31
C ALA A 340 12.87 -22.83 11.51
N ALA A 341 12.90 -22.89 10.17
CA ALA A 341 12.21 -21.95 9.31
C ALA A 341 10.67 -21.98 9.52
N THR A 342 10.11 -23.18 9.71
CA THR A 342 8.68 -23.39 9.92
C THR A 342 8.21 -22.83 11.27
N ARG A 343 8.98 -23.08 12.34
CA ARG A 343 8.71 -22.48 13.67
C ARG A 343 8.69 -20.96 13.61
N LYS A 344 9.69 -20.35 12.96
CA LYS A 344 9.77 -18.89 12.80
C LYS A 344 8.55 -18.33 12.05
N LEU A 345 8.08 -19.03 11.01
CA LEU A 345 6.85 -18.65 10.31
C LEU A 345 5.64 -18.67 11.26
N GLU A 346 5.39 -19.78 11.95
CA GLU A 346 4.24 -19.93 12.87
C GLU A 346 4.25 -18.92 14.02
N GLU A 347 5.41 -18.70 14.64
CA GLU A 347 5.60 -17.71 15.70
C GLU A 347 5.18 -16.29 15.26
N GLY A 348 5.47 -15.93 14.01
CA GLY A 348 5.11 -14.62 13.44
C GLY A 348 3.65 -14.53 12.99
N LEU A 349 3.04 -15.62 12.52
CA LEU A 349 1.68 -15.60 11.93
C LEU A 349 0.62 -15.16 12.96
N GLY A 350 0.69 -15.64 14.20
CA GLY A 350 -0.28 -15.32 15.24
C GLY A 350 -0.36 -13.81 15.57
N PRO A 351 0.75 -13.16 15.93
CA PRO A 351 0.81 -11.72 16.14
C PRO A 351 0.37 -10.90 14.93
N PHE A 352 0.80 -11.30 13.74
CA PHE A 352 0.44 -10.60 12.51
C PHE A 352 -1.06 -10.70 12.20
N GLU A 353 -1.68 -11.87 12.36
CA GLU A 353 -3.12 -12.05 12.14
C GLU A 353 -3.96 -11.23 13.12
N ARG A 354 -3.53 -11.10 14.38
CA ARG A 354 -4.16 -10.18 15.34
C ARG A 354 -4.09 -8.74 14.86
N LYS A 355 -2.93 -8.31 14.35
CA LYS A 355 -2.75 -6.97 13.81
C LYS A 355 -3.63 -6.72 12.58
N LEU A 356 -3.70 -7.69 11.68
CA LEU A 356 -4.57 -7.62 10.49
C LEU A 356 -6.05 -7.48 10.88
N ARG A 357 -6.50 -8.23 11.89
CA ARG A 357 -7.86 -8.08 12.43
C ARG A 357 -8.07 -6.70 13.05
N GLU A 358 -7.11 -6.16 13.78
CA GLU A 358 -7.19 -4.80 14.31
C GLU A 358 -7.37 -3.77 13.19
N VAL A 359 -6.56 -3.87 12.14
CA VAL A 359 -6.66 -3.01 10.95
C VAL A 359 -8.05 -3.10 10.34
N PHE A 360 -8.55 -4.32 10.09
CA PHE A 360 -9.89 -4.53 9.53
C PHE A 360 -10.97 -3.78 10.35
N HIS A 361 -11.02 -3.99 11.67
CA HIS A 361 -12.04 -3.37 12.50
C HIS A 361 -11.88 -1.85 12.62
N ARG A 362 -10.65 -1.32 12.68
CA ARG A 362 -10.41 0.12 12.69
C ARG A 362 -10.85 0.78 11.38
N PHE A 363 -10.62 0.14 10.24
CA PHE A 363 -11.05 0.67 8.94
C PHE A 363 -12.56 0.60 8.73
N VAL A 364 -13.24 -0.45 9.23
CA VAL A 364 -14.72 -0.51 9.26
C VAL A 364 -15.28 0.68 10.03
N ARG A 365 -14.82 0.87 11.27
CA ARG A 365 -15.28 2.00 12.12
C ARG A 365 -14.95 3.35 11.50
N TRP A 366 -13.73 3.52 11.01
CA TRP A 366 -13.31 4.76 10.38
C TRP A 366 -14.18 5.12 9.17
N ARG A 367 -14.50 4.13 8.32
CA ARG A 367 -15.40 4.34 7.18
C ARG A 367 -16.79 4.78 7.62
N GLU A 368 -17.37 4.12 8.63
CA GLU A 368 -18.68 4.47 9.18
C GLU A 368 -18.68 5.90 9.76
N GLU A 369 -17.65 6.25 10.52
CA GLU A 369 -17.49 7.57 11.11
C GLU A 369 -17.33 8.68 10.05
N VAL A 370 -16.50 8.46 9.03
CA VAL A 370 -16.30 9.42 7.94
C VAL A 370 -17.62 9.65 7.20
N LEU A 371 -18.35 8.58 6.86
CA LEU A 371 -19.64 8.69 6.18
C LEU A 371 -20.65 9.47 7.03
N ARG A 372 -20.75 9.16 8.33
CA ARG A 372 -21.62 9.89 9.26
C ARG A 372 -21.28 11.38 9.30
N CYS A 373 -20.00 11.73 9.41
CA CYS A 373 -19.57 13.13 9.42
C CYS A 373 -19.90 13.86 8.11
N LEU A 374 -19.78 13.20 6.96
CA LEU A 374 -20.15 13.80 5.69
C LEU A 374 -21.66 14.07 5.60
N ASP A 375 -22.48 13.13 6.07
CA ASP A 375 -23.93 13.29 6.07
C ASP A 375 -24.38 14.43 7.01
N GLU A 376 -23.75 14.55 8.18
CA GLU A 376 -23.94 15.68 9.11
C GLU A 376 -23.55 17.02 8.47
N CYS A 377 -22.39 17.09 7.81
CA CYS A 377 -21.95 18.29 7.10
C CYS A 377 -22.91 18.67 5.96
N ARG A 378 -23.38 17.70 5.17
CA ARG A 378 -24.35 17.92 4.08
C ARG A 378 -25.71 18.40 4.62
N ALA A 379 -26.18 17.86 5.74
CA ALA A 379 -27.41 18.32 6.39
C ALA A 379 -27.28 19.77 6.89
N SER A 380 -26.12 20.13 7.45
CA SER A 380 -25.83 21.48 7.91
C SER A 380 -25.72 22.50 6.77
N SER A 381 -25.21 22.11 5.60
CA SER A 381 -25.11 22.99 4.43
C SER A 381 -26.42 23.15 3.66
N ALA A 382 -27.30 22.14 3.74
CA ALA A 382 -28.61 22.15 3.07
C ALA A 382 -29.71 22.89 3.85
N SER A 383 -29.51 23.16 5.15
CA SER A 383 -30.46 23.94 5.94
C SER A 383 -30.36 25.42 5.56
N PRO A 384 -31.34 26.01 4.84
CA PRO A 384 -31.33 27.45 4.63
C PRO A 384 -31.56 28.12 5.98
N MET A 385 -30.75 29.12 6.32
CA MET A 385 -31.04 30.06 7.39
C MET A 385 -32.34 30.80 7.04
N ASN A 386 -33.47 30.18 7.37
CA ASN A 386 -34.79 30.77 7.27
C ASN A 386 -35.19 31.24 8.68
N SER A 387 -34.49 32.24 9.19
CA SER A 387 -34.92 33.01 10.37
C SER A 387 -34.00 34.20 10.64
N ARG A 388 -34.28 35.35 10.02
CA ARG A 388 -34.67 36.62 10.68
C ARG A 388 -34.55 37.79 9.72
#